data_AF-A0A382ZGJ9-F1
#
_entry.id   AF-A0A382ZGJ9-F1
#
_cell.length_a   1.000
_cell.length_b   1.000
_cell.length_c   1.000
_cell.angle_alpha   90.00
_cell.angle_beta   90.00
_cell.angle_gamma   90.00
#
_symmetry.space_group_name_H-M   'P 1'
#
loop_
_entity.id
_entity.type
_entity.pdbx_description
1 polymer ?
#
loop_
_entity_poly.entity_id
_entity_poly.type
_entity_poly.pdbx_seq_one_letter_code
_entity_poly.pdbx_strand_id
1 'polypeptide(L)'
;KKNKKKVLVFAEDVAASGGYLIACAGDEIYANSSSIVGSIGVIYSAFGLQDLIKKAGIQRRIYTAGKNKSTLDPFVEEKQEDIERLKKIQLDLHSDFIKVVEDSRSSKLKKDKNLDLFTGEFWSGSKAKELGLIDGLGNADEILKEKFGEDVTIKKFEKPKSWLNKKLSGASESQIENLINILEEKSIWQKYGF
;
A
#
# COMPACT_ATOMS: atom_id res chain seq x y z
N LYS A 1 2.68 -11.71 18.18
CA LYS A 1 3.73 -12.14 19.18
C LYS A 1 3.58 -11.52 20.59
N LYS A 2 3.65 -10.19 20.79
CA LYS A 2 3.62 -9.54 22.14
C LYS A 2 2.42 -9.94 23.03
N ASN A 3 1.22 -10.05 22.46
CA ASN A 3 -0.02 -10.35 23.19
C ASN A 3 -0.48 -11.81 23.07
N LYS A 4 0.37 -12.72 22.56
CA LYS A 4 0.02 -14.13 22.31
C LYS A 4 -1.29 -14.34 21.49
N LYS A 5 -1.65 -13.36 20.66
CA LYS A 5 -2.74 -13.48 19.67
C LYS A 5 -2.14 -13.85 18.33
N LYS A 6 -2.84 -14.76 17.64
CA LYS A 6 -2.53 -15.18 16.27
C LYS A 6 -3.22 -14.23 15.30
N VAL A 7 -2.47 -13.76 14.31
CA VAL A 7 -2.93 -12.81 13.28
C VAL A 7 -2.89 -13.54 11.95
N LEU A 8 -4.07 -13.73 11.35
CA LEU A 8 -4.20 -14.25 9.98
C LEU A 8 -4.49 -13.07 9.06
N VAL A 9 -3.76 -12.96 7.97
CA VAL A 9 -3.93 -11.92 6.96
C VAL A 9 -4.54 -12.55 5.72
N PHE A 10 -5.56 -11.89 5.17
CA PHE A 10 -6.26 -12.31 3.96
C PHE A 10 -6.15 -11.19 2.92
N ALA A 11 -5.56 -11.50 1.77
CA ALA A 11 -5.49 -10.62 0.61
C ALA A 11 -6.60 -11.01 -0.37
N GLU A 12 -7.66 -10.21 -0.44
CA GLU A 12 -8.80 -10.51 -1.32
C GLU A 12 -8.47 -10.15 -2.77
N ASP A 13 -8.11 -8.88 -3.02
CA ASP A 13 -7.77 -8.39 -4.37
C ASP A 13 -6.26 -8.16 -4.54
N VAL A 14 -5.68 -7.26 -3.72
CA VAL A 14 -4.28 -6.84 -3.85
C VAL A 14 -3.62 -6.71 -2.48
N ALA A 15 -2.48 -7.38 -2.31
CA ALA A 15 -1.54 -7.18 -1.22
C ALA A 15 -0.13 -7.05 -1.80
N ALA A 16 0.14 -5.91 -2.41
CA ALA A 16 1.40 -5.59 -3.07
C ALA A 16 2.07 -4.35 -2.44
N SER A 17 3.39 -4.24 -2.56
CA SER A 17 4.21 -3.15 -2.01
C SER A 17 3.92 -2.95 -0.51
N GLY A 18 3.52 -1.74 -0.09
CA GLY A 18 3.16 -1.46 1.31
C GLY A 18 2.08 -2.39 1.89
N GLY A 19 1.15 -2.89 1.07
CA GLY A 19 0.16 -3.88 1.51
C GLY A 19 0.80 -5.21 1.88
N TYR A 20 1.79 -5.66 1.10
CA TYR A 20 2.55 -6.88 1.40
C TYR A 20 3.46 -6.70 2.60
N LEU A 21 4.07 -5.52 2.76
CA LEU A 21 4.86 -5.17 3.95
C LEU A 21 4.04 -5.31 5.24
N ILE A 22 2.78 -4.83 5.23
CA ILE A 22 1.87 -4.99 6.37
C ILE A 22 1.47 -6.45 6.55
N ALA A 23 1.19 -7.18 5.46
CA ALA A 23 0.84 -8.59 5.53
C ALA A 23 1.94 -9.44 6.20
N CYS A 24 3.21 -9.08 6.03
CA CYS A 24 4.35 -9.74 6.66
C CYS A 24 4.35 -9.64 8.20
N ALA A 25 3.58 -8.72 8.80
CA ALA A 25 3.40 -8.68 10.25
C ALA A 25 2.46 -9.78 10.79
N GLY A 26 1.68 -10.42 9.92
CA GLY A 26 0.82 -11.55 10.26
C GLY A 26 1.60 -12.84 10.56
N ASP A 27 0.96 -13.77 11.27
CA ASP A 27 1.51 -15.11 11.51
C ASP A 27 1.28 -16.04 10.30
N GLU A 28 0.17 -15.85 9.58
CA GLU A 28 -0.13 -16.54 8.31
C GLU A 28 -0.75 -15.55 7.30
N ILE A 29 -0.46 -15.74 6.02
CA ILE A 29 -0.93 -14.92 4.90
C ILE A 29 -1.65 -15.81 3.89
N TYR A 30 -2.88 -15.45 3.56
CA TYR A 30 -3.72 -16.14 2.58
C TYR A 30 -4.11 -15.17 1.46
N ALA A 31 -4.32 -15.69 0.26
CA ALA A 31 -4.81 -14.88 -0.86
C ALA A 31 -5.69 -15.72 -1.79
N ASN A 32 -6.52 -15.09 -2.63
CA ASN A 32 -7.15 -15.80 -3.74
C ASN A 32 -6.11 -16.12 -4.83
N SER A 33 -6.39 -17.12 -5.67
CA SER A 33 -5.50 -17.51 -6.78
C SER A 33 -5.22 -16.34 -7.74
N SER A 34 -6.19 -15.46 -7.94
CA SER A 34 -6.15 -14.27 -8.80
C SER A 34 -5.64 -13.01 -8.10
N SER A 35 -5.44 -13.00 -6.78
CA SER A 35 -4.98 -11.81 -6.07
C SER A 35 -3.58 -11.41 -6.53
N ILE A 36 -3.25 -10.11 -6.46
CA ILE A 36 -1.92 -9.61 -6.78
C ILE A 36 -1.10 -9.47 -5.50
N VAL A 37 0.04 -10.16 -5.43
CA VAL A 37 0.93 -10.19 -4.27
C VAL A 37 2.37 -9.90 -4.68
N GLY A 38 3.16 -9.33 -3.76
CA GLY A 38 4.57 -9.02 -4.00
C GLY A 38 4.76 -7.52 -4.20
N SER A 39 5.33 -7.12 -5.33
CA SER A 39 5.82 -5.76 -5.58
C SER A 39 6.74 -5.27 -4.47
N ILE A 40 7.71 -6.12 -4.12
CA ILE A 40 8.69 -5.83 -3.08
C ILE A 40 9.75 -4.93 -3.69
N GLY A 41 9.58 -3.63 -3.47
CA GLY A 41 10.45 -2.59 -4.01
C GLY A 41 10.03 -1.22 -3.50
N VAL A 42 10.87 -0.23 -3.77
CA VAL A 42 10.66 1.16 -3.37
C VAL A 42 10.78 2.04 -4.60
N ILE A 43 9.75 2.86 -4.85
CA ILE A 43 9.74 3.77 -5.98
C ILE A 43 9.53 5.21 -5.49
N TYR A 44 10.11 6.13 -6.24
CA TYR A 44 9.75 7.54 -6.23
C TYR A 44 9.46 7.92 -7.68
N SER A 45 8.38 8.65 -7.90
CA SER A 45 7.99 9.10 -9.23
C SER A 45 7.45 10.52 -9.17
N ALA A 46 7.92 11.35 -10.09
CA ALA A 46 7.48 12.73 -10.28
C ALA A 46 7.66 13.11 -11.75
N PHE A 47 6.98 14.17 -12.19
CA PHE A 47 7.12 14.72 -13.53
C PHE A 47 8.21 15.81 -13.56
N GLY A 48 8.88 15.95 -14.70
CA GLY A 48 9.64 17.16 -15.05
C GLY A 48 8.75 18.09 -15.89
N LEU A 49 8.39 19.24 -15.34
CA LEU A 49 7.47 20.24 -15.90
C LEU A 49 8.15 21.58 -16.21
N GLN A 50 9.47 21.68 -16.03
CA GLN A 50 10.24 22.92 -16.25
C GLN A 50 10.04 23.51 -17.66
N ASP A 51 9.98 22.66 -18.69
CA ASP A 51 9.80 23.11 -20.07
C ASP A 51 8.37 23.53 -20.38
N LEU A 52 7.39 22.89 -19.74
CA LEU A 52 5.99 23.23 -19.90
C LEU A 52 5.72 24.64 -19.36
N ILE A 53 6.16 24.93 -18.13
CA ILE A 53 5.94 26.25 -17.52
C ILE A 53 6.71 27.35 -18.27
N LYS A 54 7.88 27.04 -18.80
CA LYS A 54 8.67 27.96 -19.64
C LYS A 54 7.91 28.33 -20.91
N LYS A 55 7.32 27.34 -21.60
CA LYS A 55 6.48 27.56 -22.80
C LYS A 55 5.20 28.35 -22.48
N ALA A 56 4.64 28.14 -21.31
CA ALA A 56 3.44 28.84 -20.85
C ALA A 56 3.72 30.27 -20.34
N GLY A 57 4.97 30.72 -20.30
CA GLY A 57 5.35 32.02 -19.74
C GLY A 57 5.20 32.11 -18.22
N ILE A 58 5.12 30.97 -17.52
CA ILE A 58 4.96 30.88 -16.07
C ILE A 58 6.33 30.91 -15.39
N GLN A 59 6.48 31.78 -14.39
CA GLN A 59 7.70 31.87 -13.59
C GLN A 59 7.56 31.12 -12.26
N ARG A 60 8.42 30.12 -12.03
CA ARG A 60 8.55 29.45 -10.74
C ARG A 60 9.40 30.31 -9.79
N ARG A 61 8.80 30.83 -8.72
CA ARG A 61 9.50 31.57 -7.64
C ARG A 61 9.46 30.78 -6.35
N ILE A 62 10.62 30.44 -5.79
CA ILE A 62 10.72 29.66 -4.56
C ILE A 62 11.70 30.33 -3.58
N TYR A 63 11.31 30.40 -2.31
CA TYR A 63 12.13 30.89 -1.21
C TYR A 63 12.10 29.82 -0.12
N THR A 64 13.27 29.33 0.29
CA THR A 64 13.37 28.23 1.26
C THR A 64 14.34 28.53 2.39
N ALA A 65 14.05 27.97 3.57
CA ALA A 65 15.01 27.83 4.64
C ALA A 65 15.53 26.37 4.65
N GLY A 66 16.84 26.19 4.49
CA GLY A 66 17.50 24.89 4.39
C GLY A 66 17.83 24.48 2.95
N LYS A 67 19.07 23.99 2.74
CA LYS A 67 19.66 23.72 1.42
C LYS A 67 18.83 22.78 0.54
N ASN A 68 18.18 21.79 1.14
CA ASN A 68 17.51 20.69 0.43
C ASN A 68 15.97 20.73 0.57
N LYS A 69 15.39 21.89 0.92
CA LYS A 69 13.95 22.01 1.19
C LYS A 69 13.07 22.09 -0.07
N SER A 70 13.70 22.11 -1.24
CA SER A 70 13.06 22.11 -2.57
C SER A 70 13.53 20.96 -3.44
N THR A 71 14.05 19.88 -2.85
CA THR A 71 14.46 18.68 -3.59
C THR A 71 13.25 18.05 -4.28
N LEU A 72 13.45 17.60 -5.52
CA LEU A 72 12.42 16.98 -6.37
C LEU A 72 11.28 17.95 -6.72
N ASP A 73 11.59 19.26 -6.82
CA ASP A 73 10.66 20.24 -7.38
C ASP A 73 10.49 19.96 -8.89
N PRO A 74 9.28 19.64 -9.36
CA PRO A 74 9.03 19.25 -10.75
C PRO A 74 9.24 20.40 -11.74
N PHE A 75 9.37 21.64 -11.27
CA PHE A 75 9.43 22.82 -12.12
C PHE A 75 10.86 23.33 -12.39
N VAL A 76 11.87 22.64 -11.86
CA VAL A 76 13.29 22.97 -12.05
C VAL A 76 14.05 21.74 -12.51
N GLU A 77 15.26 21.95 -13.02
CA GLU A 77 16.16 20.86 -13.39
C GLU A 77 16.59 20.06 -12.15
N GLU A 78 16.69 18.74 -12.31
CA GLU A 78 17.12 17.85 -11.24
C GLU A 78 18.59 18.10 -10.90
N LYS A 79 18.91 18.07 -9.60
CA LYS A 79 20.28 18.13 -9.12
C LYS A 79 20.81 16.71 -8.92
N GLN A 80 22.00 16.44 -9.45
CA GLN A 80 22.65 15.14 -9.30
C GLN A 80 22.81 14.73 -7.82
N GLU A 81 23.17 15.67 -6.94
CA GLU A 81 23.27 15.44 -5.49
C GLU A 81 21.95 14.97 -4.86
N ASP A 82 20.81 15.49 -5.35
CA ASP A 82 19.48 15.13 -4.85
C ASP A 82 19.05 13.76 -5.36
N ILE A 83 19.38 13.41 -6.61
CA ILE A 83 19.16 12.08 -7.19
C ILE A 83 19.95 11.03 -6.41
N GLU A 84 21.23 11.27 -6.14
CA GLU A 84 22.09 10.34 -5.39
C GLU A 84 21.57 10.13 -3.98
N ARG A 85 21.15 11.22 -3.30
CA ARG A 85 20.55 11.13 -1.97
C ARG A 85 19.24 10.35 -1.99
N LEU A 86 18.37 10.57 -2.98
CA LEU A 86 17.12 9.84 -3.13
C LEU A 86 17.37 8.34 -3.36
N LYS A 87 18.30 8.00 -4.26
CA LYS A 87 18.70 6.61 -4.51
C LYS A 87 19.19 5.92 -3.25
N LYS A 88 20.01 6.60 -2.44
CA LYS A 88 20.48 6.04 -1.16
C LYS A 88 19.31 5.73 -0.22
N ILE A 89 18.37 6.66 -0.07
CA ILE A 89 17.17 6.46 0.75
C ILE A 89 16.34 5.28 0.22
N GLN A 90 16.17 5.16 -1.10
CA GLN A 90 15.44 4.05 -1.70
C GLN A 90 16.12 2.70 -1.44
N LEU A 91 17.46 2.64 -1.53
CA LEU A 91 18.23 1.44 -1.23
C LEU A 91 18.11 1.04 0.25
N ASP A 92 18.20 2.00 1.16
CA ASP A 92 18.04 1.77 2.60
C ASP A 92 16.64 1.20 2.90
N LEU A 93 15.58 1.87 2.40
CA LEU A 93 14.19 1.42 2.57
C LEU A 93 13.93 0.06 1.91
N HIS A 94 14.53 -0.20 0.76
CA HIS A 94 14.38 -1.46 0.06
C HIS A 94 15.04 -2.60 0.85
N SER A 95 16.24 -2.37 1.40
CA SER A 95 16.92 -3.34 2.27
C SER A 95 16.10 -3.65 3.52
N ASP A 96 15.49 -2.64 4.14
CA ASP A 96 14.60 -2.83 5.29
C ASP A 96 13.36 -3.66 4.92
N PHE A 97 12.75 -3.38 3.75
CA PHE A 97 11.60 -4.15 3.28
C PHE A 97 11.99 -5.62 3.02
N ILE A 98 13.10 -5.88 2.33
CA ILE A 98 13.61 -7.24 2.13
C ILE A 98 13.74 -7.97 3.47
N LYS A 99 14.36 -7.31 4.46
CA LYS A 99 14.55 -7.90 5.79
C LYS A 99 13.23 -8.26 6.46
N VAL A 100 12.22 -7.40 6.39
CA VAL A 100 10.88 -7.71 6.93
C VAL A 100 10.26 -8.94 6.25
N VAL A 101 10.39 -9.05 4.93
CA VAL A 101 9.88 -10.20 4.18
C VAL A 101 10.64 -11.46 4.55
N GLU A 102 11.97 -11.41 4.61
CA GLU A 102 12.82 -12.53 4.99
C GLU A 102 12.55 -13.02 6.41
N ASP A 103 12.41 -12.10 7.37
CA ASP A 103 12.09 -12.43 8.76
C ASP A 103 10.69 -13.04 8.89
N SER A 104 9.71 -12.49 8.17
CA SER A 104 8.32 -12.96 8.20
C SER A 104 8.15 -14.35 7.57
N ARG A 105 8.73 -14.54 6.39
CA ARG A 105 8.53 -15.74 5.59
C ARG A 105 9.56 -16.82 5.92
N SER A 106 10.75 -16.45 6.40
CA SER A 106 11.79 -17.38 6.88
C SER A 106 12.06 -18.53 5.89
N SER A 107 12.04 -19.78 6.36
CA SER A 107 12.23 -20.99 5.54
C SER A 107 11.12 -21.26 4.52
N LYS A 108 10.03 -20.48 4.52
CA LYS A 108 8.95 -20.60 3.54
C LYS A 108 9.34 -19.99 2.21
N LEU A 109 10.22 -18.97 2.19
CA LEU A 109 10.69 -18.35 0.94
C LEU A 109 11.54 -19.31 0.14
N LYS A 110 11.19 -19.48 -1.13
CA LYS A 110 11.95 -20.32 -2.06
C LYS A 110 12.90 -19.45 -2.88
N LYS A 111 13.90 -18.86 -2.21
CA LYS A 111 14.89 -17.95 -2.82
C LYS A 111 15.62 -18.59 -4.00
N ASP A 112 15.94 -19.89 -3.89
CA ASP A 112 16.65 -20.66 -4.90
C ASP A 112 15.88 -20.80 -6.22
N LYS A 113 14.56 -20.53 -6.19
CA LYS A 113 13.68 -20.66 -7.36
C LYS A 113 13.49 -19.35 -8.12
N ASN A 114 13.84 -18.20 -7.54
CA ASN A 114 13.64 -16.93 -8.22
C ASN A 114 14.56 -15.82 -7.67
N LEU A 115 15.48 -15.35 -8.51
CA LEU A 115 16.35 -14.21 -8.22
C LEU A 115 15.57 -12.88 -8.19
N ASP A 116 14.35 -12.85 -8.73
CA ASP A 116 13.58 -11.62 -8.94
C ASP A 116 12.57 -11.29 -7.82
N LEU A 117 12.66 -11.94 -6.66
CA LEU A 117 11.71 -11.71 -5.55
C LEU A 117 11.70 -10.26 -5.02
N PHE A 118 12.83 -9.56 -5.15
CA PHE A 118 13.04 -8.24 -4.58
C PHE A 118 13.32 -7.18 -5.65
N THR A 119 12.75 -7.34 -6.85
CA THR A 119 12.95 -6.40 -7.96
C THR A 119 11.78 -5.42 -8.13
N GLY A 120 10.71 -5.59 -7.34
CA GLY A 120 9.44 -4.88 -7.51
C GLY A 120 8.43 -5.61 -8.39
N GLU A 121 8.75 -6.81 -8.89
CA GLU A 121 7.78 -7.67 -9.57
C GLU A 121 6.61 -8.08 -8.68
N PHE A 122 5.47 -8.35 -9.32
CA PHE A 122 4.26 -8.85 -8.68
C PHE A 122 3.82 -10.17 -9.31
N TRP A 123 3.09 -10.95 -8.53
CA TRP A 123 2.67 -12.29 -8.91
C TRP A 123 1.21 -12.51 -8.57
N SER A 124 0.56 -13.42 -9.29
CA SER A 124 -0.74 -13.94 -8.89
C SER A 124 -0.62 -14.69 -7.56
N GLY A 125 -1.72 -14.80 -6.80
CA GLY A 125 -1.73 -15.51 -5.52
C GLY A 125 -1.26 -16.96 -5.65
N SER A 126 -1.64 -17.64 -6.74
CA SER A 126 -1.12 -18.99 -7.06
C SER A 126 0.40 -19.01 -7.13
N LYS A 127 0.99 -18.07 -7.87
CA LYS A 127 2.44 -17.99 -8.02
C LYS A 127 3.13 -17.53 -6.73
N ALA A 128 2.52 -16.61 -5.99
CA ALA A 128 2.99 -16.17 -4.69
C ALA A 128 3.07 -17.32 -3.69
N LYS A 129 2.11 -18.26 -3.71
CA LYS A 129 2.16 -19.48 -2.88
C LYS A 129 3.33 -20.38 -3.28
N GLU A 130 3.57 -20.56 -4.57
CA GLU A 130 4.72 -21.33 -5.05
C GLU A 130 6.05 -20.74 -4.58
N LEU A 131 6.18 -19.41 -4.62
CA LEU A 131 7.37 -18.65 -4.21
C LEU A 131 7.54 -18.57 -2.68
N GLY A 132 6.48 -18.91 -1.93
CA GLY A 132 6.49 -18.86 -0.47
C GLY A 132 6.15 -17.49 0.12
N LEU A 133 5.65 -16.57 -0.72
CA LEU A 133 5.20 -15.24 -0.31
C LEU A 133 3.89 -15.29 0.51
N ILE A 134 3.07 -16.32 0.30
CA ILE A 134 1.86 -16.59 1.10
C ILE A 134 1.86 -18.05 1.56
N ASP A 135 1.00 -18.36 2.54
CA ASP A 135 0.86 -19.67 3.15
C ASP A 135 -0.19 -20.55 2.46
N GLY A 136 -1.26 -19.95 1.95
CA GLY A 136 -2.37 -20.69 1.36
C GLY A 136 -3.21 -19.88 0.39
N LEU A 137 -4.07 -20.61 -0.32
CA LEU A 137 -5.10 -20.02 -1.18
C LEU A 137 -6.45 -20.16 -0.47
N GLY A 138 -7.28 -19.11 -0.55
CA GLY A 138 -8.63 -19.11 0.01
C GLY A 138 -9.03 -17.76 0.59
N ASN A 139 -10.33 -17.59 0.80
CA ASN A 139 -10.88 -16.41 1.46
C ASN A 139 -10.95 -16.60 2.99
N ALA A 140 -11.30 -15.52 3.70
CA ALA A 140 -11.38 -15.54 5.15
C ALA A 140 -12.40 -16.56 5.66
N ASP A 141 -13.60 -16.63 5.08
CA ASP A 141 -14.66 -17.53 5.56
C ASP A 141 -14.25 -19.00 5.43
N GLU A 142 -13.72 -19.40 4.27
CA GLU A 142 -13.25 -20.77 3.99
C GLU A 142 -12.15 -21.18 4.98
N ILE A 143 -11.10 -20.37 5.09
CA ILE A 143 -9.93 -20.71 5.91
C ILE A 143 -10.26 -20.68 7.41
N LEU A 144 -11.11 -19.76 7.86
CA LEU A 144 -11.51 -19.69 9.25
C LEU A 144 -12.39 -20.89 9.63
N LYS A 145 -13.31 -21.32 8.77
CA LYS A 145 -14.12 -22.52 9.00
C LYS A 145 -13.25 -23.79 8.99
N GLU A 146 -12.33 -23.91 8.05
CA GLU A 146 -11.39 -25.03 7.98
C GLU A 146 -10.57 -25.15 9.28
N LYS A 147 -10.07 -24.02 9.81
CA LYS A 147 -9.20 -24.01 11.00
C LYS A 147 -9.94 -24.10 12.33
N PHE A 148 -11.14 -23.55 12.43
CA PHE A 148 -11.83 -23.32 13.70
C PHE A 148 -13.22 -23.97 13.79
N GLY A 149 -13.70 -24.62 12.72
CA GLY A 149 -15.00 -25.27 12.63
C GLY A 149 -16.08 -24.40 11.98
N GLU A 150 -17.16 -25.03 11.52
CA GLU A 150 -18.28 -24.37 10.83
C GLU A 150 -19.00 -23.32 11.69
N ASP A 151 -18.98 -23.48 13.01
CA ASP A 151 -19.65 -22.59 13.96
C ASP A 151 -18.82 -21.35 14.32
N VAL A 152 -17.70 -21.10 13.61
CA VAL A 152 -16.84 -19.95 13.87
C VAL A 152 -17.61 -18.64 13.71
N THR A 153 -17.58 -17.80 14.75
CA THR A 153 -18.23 -16.48 14.72
C THR A 153 -17.22 -15.39 14.42
N ILE A 154 -17.34 -14.77 13.24
CA ILE A 154 -16.48 -13.66 12.83
C ILE A 154 -17.04 -12.35 13.38
N LYS A 155 -16.33 -11.77 14.36
CA LYS A 155 -16.67 -10.45 14.90
C LYS A 155 -15.99 -9.37 14.07
N LYS A 156 -16.77 -8.62 13.30
CA LYS A 156 -16.29 -7.46 12.54
C LYS A 156 -16.10 -6.27 13.47
N PHE A 157 -14.88 -5.73 13.49
CA PHE A 157 -14.56 -4.49 14.21
C PHE A 157 -14.59 -3.33 13.23
N GLU A 158 -15.73 -2.68 13.11
CA GLU A 158 -15.85 -1.43 12.36
C GLU A 158 -15.60 -0.23 13.29
N LYS A 159 -15.02 0.86 12.75
CA LYS A 159 -15.03 2.13 13.48
C LYS A 159 -16.49 2.49 13.77
N PRO A 160 -16.87 2.79 15.02
CA PRO A 160 -18.24 3.15 15.32
C PRO A 160 -18.63 4.36 14.45
N LYS A 161 -19.65 4.20 13.60
CA LYS A 161 -20.17 5.32 12.81
C LYS A 161 -20.57 6.43 13.78
N SER A 162 -19.99 7.63 13.57
CA SER A 162 -20.30 8.81 14.38
C SER A 162 -21.82 8.98 14.49
N TRP A 163 -22.32 9.37 15.66
CA TRP A 163 -23.74 9.54 15.93
C TRP A 163 -24.43 10.50 14.94
N LEU A 164 -23.69 11.46 14.38
CA LEU A 164 -24.13 12.36 13.31
C LEU A 164 -24.51 11.59 12.03
N ASN A 165 -23.71 10.59 11.62
CA ASN A 165 -24.00 9.77 10.43
C ASN A 165 -25.24 8.88 10.64
N LYS A 166 -25.47 8.40 11.86
CA LYS A 166 -26.69 7.63 12.20
C LYS A 166 -27.96 8.48 12.18
N LYS A 167 -27.88 9.78 12.50
CA LYS A 167 -29.02 10.71 12.42
C LYS A 167 -29.31 11.16 10.99
N LEU A 168 -28.28 11.29 10.16
CA LEU A 168 -28.42 11.67 8.75
C LEU A 168 -28.97 10.53 7.89
N SER A 169 -28.71 9.26 8.24
CA SER A 169 -29.30 8.07 7.59
C SER A 169 -30.82 7.91 7.74
N GLY A 170 -31.50 8.81 8.45
CA GLY A 170 -32.97 8.92 8.44
C GLY A 170 -33.53 9.80 7.31
N ALA A 171 -32.67 10.51 6.57
CA ALA A 171 -33.03 11.19 5.32
C ALA A 171 -32.80 10.23 4.13
N SER A 172 -33.54 10.39 3.03
CA SER A 172 -33.56 9.42 1.92
C SER A 172 -32.16 9.10 1.38
N GLU A 173 -31.90 7.82 1.07
CA GLU A 173 -30.62 7.32 0.51
C GLU A 173 -30.11 8.18 -0.65
N SER A 174 -31.01 8.67 -1.51
CA SER A 174 -30.68 9.54 -2.65
C SER A 174 -30.08 10.91 -2.28
N GLN A 175 -30.44 11.48 -1.12
CA GLN A 175 -29.89 12.75 -0.65
C GLN A 175 -28.53 12.54 0.00
N ILE A 176 -28.31 11.37 0.61
CA ILE A 176 -27.05 10.99 1.26
C ILE A 176 -26.00 10.64 0.22
N GLU A 177 -26.34 9.88 -0.82
CA GLU A 177 -25.41 9.58 -1.92
C GLU A 177 -24.96 10.86 -2.63
N ASN A 178 -25.89 11.79 -2.89
CA ASN A 178 -25.54 13.08 -3.46
C ASN A 178 -24.63 13.91 -2.54
N LEU A 179 -24.87 13.91 -1.22
CA LEU A 179 -23.98 14.59 -0.28
C LEU A 179 -22.61 13.93 -0.16
N ILE A 180 -22.54 12.59 -0.18
CA ILE A 180 -21.28 11.85 -0.15
C ILE A 180 -20.47 12.12 -1.41
N ASN A 181 -21.10 12.09 -2.59
CA ASN A 181 -20.44 12.41 -3.85
C ASN A 181 -19.92 13.86 -3.87
N ILE A 182 -20.70 14.83 -3.36
CA ILE A 182 -20.26 16.23 -3.26
C ILE A 182 -19.07 16.39 -2.27
N LEU A 183 -19.06 15.62 -1.18
CA LEU A 183 -17.98 15.65 -0.20
C LEU A 183 -16.73 14.94 -0.70
N GLU A 184 -16.87 13.83 -1.44
CA GLU A 184 -15.76 13.16 -2.12
C GLU A 184 -15.18 14.05 -3.21
N GLU A 185 -16.01 14.69 -4.03
CA GLU A 185 -15.55 15.70 -5.00
C GLU A 185 -14.77 16.80 -4.28
N LYS A 186 -15.32 17.43 -3.23
CA LYS A 186 -14.61 18.49 -2.48
C LYS A 186 -13.31 18.01 -1.84
N SER A 187 -13.26 16.79 -1.32
CA SER A 187 -12.07 16.19 -0.74
C SER A 187 -11.00 15.92 -1.80
N ILE A 188 -11.41 15.48 -3.00
CA ILE A 188 -10.52 15.30 -4.14
C ILE A 188 -9.95 16.66 -4.59
N TRP A 189 -10.77 17.71 -4.68
CA TRP A 189 -10.33 19.06 -5.02
C TRP A 189 -9.38 19.68 -3.97
N GLN A 190 -9.63 19.46 -2.68
CA GLN A 190 -8.72 19.91 -1.61
C GLN A 190 -7.36 19.20 -1.64
N LYS A 191 -7.31 17.97 -2.13
CA LYS A 191 -6.05 17.20 -2.28
C LYS A 191 -5.14 17.78 -3.37
N TYR A 192 -5.69 18.57 -4.30
CA TYR A 192 -4.96 19.25 -5.37
C TYR A 192 -4.80 20.77 -5.17
N GLY A 193 -5.20 21.32 -4.01
CA GLY A 193 -4.84 22.67 -3.60
C GLY A 193 -5.53 23.81 -4.37
N PHE A 194 -6.86 23.80 -4.40
CA PHE A 194 -7.66 25.04 -4.47
C PHE A 194 -8.53 25.16 -3.21
#